data_AF-A0A944VJY9-F1
#
_entry.id   AF-A0A944VJY9-F1
#
_cell.length_a   1.000
_cell.length_b   1.000
_cell.length_c   1.000
_cell.angle_alpha   90.00
_cell.angle_beta   90.00
_cell.angle_gamma   90.00
#
_symmetry.space_group_name_H-M   'P 1'
#
loop_
_entity.id
_entity.type
_entity.pdbx_description
1 polymer ?
#
loop_
_entity_poly.entity_id
_entity_poly.type
_entity_poly.pdbx_seq_one_letter_code
_entity_poly.pdbx_strand_id
1 'polypeptide(L)'
;MNRFVLIFFRLNFDSILIGSAAFLFLLPLNIINPFNVQWILQFSGIADIGFTWLGWVFFKDTALFQFPLFQNSNYGFAEGSNIIFSGSIPLLGIILKPFSAIIPSDFQYFGLWIYLSFIMQSYFSKKILGSFSTDKILVFLMTILFVVSPIFLHRVYIPHIGLLAQWILLFAIYL
;
A
#
# COMPACT_ATOMS: atom_id res chain seq x y z
N MET A 1 13.77 3.27 23.66
CA MET A 1 12.67 3.64 22.73
C MET A 1 12.46 5.15 22.80
N ASN A 2 12.58 5.86 21.68
CA ASN A 2 12.64 7.33 21.66
C ASN A 2 11.31 7.95 22.13
N ARG A 3 11.35 8.91 23.08
CA ARG A 3 10.15 9.55 23.68
C ARG A 3 9.20 10.14 22.61
N PHE A 4 9.77 10.63 21.51
CA PHE A 4 9.04 11.14 20.35
C PHE A 4 8.15 10.09 19.68
N VAL A 5 8.65 8.85 19.52
CA VAL A 5 7.91 7.77 18.87
C VAL A 5 6.68 7.40 19.70
N LEU A 6 6.85 7.28 21.02
CA LEU A 6 5.74 7.01 21.94
C LEU A 6 4.67 8.11 21.91
N ILE A 7 5.08 9.38 21.85
CA ILE A 7 4.15 10.52 21.76
C ILE A 7 3.41 10.49 20.41
N PHE A 8 4.10 10.21 19.30
CA PHE A 8 3.48 10.10 17.99
C PHE A 8 2.38 9.02 17.98
N PHE A 9 2.69 7.81 18.44
CA PHE A 9 1.69 6.73 18.50
C PHE A 9 0.53 7.08 19.42
N ARG A 10 0.80 7.70 20.58
CA ARG A 10 -0.25 8.10 21.53
C ARG A 10 -1.20 9.14 20.94
N LEU A 11 -0.69 10.12 20.18
CA LEU A 11 -1.50 11.21 19.62
C LEU A 11 -2.35 10.79 18.41
N ASN A 12 -1.98 9.70 17.74
CA ASN A 12 -2.61 9.26 16.49
C ASN A 12 -3.15 7.81 16.58
N PHE A 13 -3.33 7.31 17.81
CA PHE A 13 -3.80 5.95 18.06
C PHE A 13 -5.19 5.68 17.48
N ASP A 14 -6.08 6.67 17.55
CA ASP A 14 -7.42 6.62 16.96
C ASP A 14 -7.40 6.47 15.44
N SER A 15 -6.53 7.17 14.71
CA SER A 15 -6.37 6.97 13.26
C SER A 15 -5.87 5.57 12.91
N ILE A 16 -4.90 5.06 13.68
CA ILE A 16 -4.40 3.69 13.48
C ILE A 16 -5.51 2.68 13.74
N LEU A 17 -6.32 2.92 14.79
CA LEU A 17 -7.46 2.07 15.13
C LEU A 17 -8.54 2.10 14.04
N ILE A 18 -8.93 3.28 13.54
CA ILE A 18 -9.92 3.41 12.46
C ILE A 18 -9.43 2.70 11.20
N GLY A 19 -8.20 2.98 10.74
CA GLY A 19 -7.64 2.35 9.55
C GLY A 19 -7.54 0.83 9.69
N SER A 20 -7.09 0.35 10.85
CA SER A 20 -6.99 -1.09 11.13
C SER A 20 -8.36 -1.76 11.22
N ALA A 21 -9.32 -1.16 11.91
CA ALA A 21 -10.67 -1.68 12.04
C ALA A 21 -11.37 -1.75 10.67
N ALA A 22 -11.25 -0.71 9.85
CA ALA A 22 -11.79 -0.71 8.49
C ALA A 22 -11.14 -1.80 7.63
N PHE A 23 -9.81 -1.96 7.68
CA PHE A 23 -9.13 -3.03 6.98
C PHE A 23 -9.64 -4.42 7.41
N LEU A 24 -9.71 -4.68 8.71
CA LEU A 24 -10.16 -5.97 9.27
C LEU A 24 -11.63 -6.28 8.93
N PHE A 25 -12.47 -5.25 8.84
CA PHE A 25 -13.88 -5.40 8.52
C PHE A 25 -14.11 -5.65 7.02
N LEU A 26 -13.31 -5.02 6.15
CA LEU A 26 -13.53 -5.02 4.71
C LEU A 26 -12.73 -6.07 3.95
N LEU A 27 -11.63 -6.56 4.52
CA LEU A 27 -10.67 -7.41 3.85
C LEU A 27 -10.30 -8.65 4.67
N PRO A 28 -10.09 -9.80 4.01
CA PRO A 28 -9.65 -11.00 4.70
C PRO A 28 -8.19 -10.87 5.14
N LEU A 29 -7.91 -11.26 6.39
CA LEU A 29 -6.57 -11.18 7.00
C LEU A 29 -5.49 -11.97 6.25
N ASN A 30 -5.89 -13.00 5.51
CA ASN A 30 -4.96 -13.86 4.78
C ASN A 30 -4.15 -13.11 3.71
N ILE A 31 -4.59 -11.93 3.24
CA ILE A 31 -3.85 -11.13 2.27
C ILE A 31 -2.58 -10.52 2.87
N ILE A 32 -2.52 -10.33 4.20
CA ILE A 32 -1.32 -9.81 4.87
C ILE A 32 -0.18 -10.84 4.84
N ASN A 33 -0.51 -12.14 4.80
CA ASN A 33 0.50 -13.19 4.76
C ASN A 33 1.33 -13.07 3.48
N PRO A 34 2.64 -12.77 3.57
CA PRO A 34 3.46 -12.54 2.39
C PRO A 34 3.68 -13.78 1.53
N PHE A 35 3.35 -14.98 2.02
CA PHE A 35 3.43 -16.23 1.26
C PHE A 35 2.08 -16.67 0.67
N ASN A 36 1.01 -15.91 0.94
CA ASN A 36 -0.28 -16.19 0.35
C ASN A 36 -0.43 -15.41 -0.95
N VAL A 37 -0.04 -16.00 -2.07
CA VAL A 37 -0.29 -15.44 -3.41
C VAL A 37 -1.65 -15.84 -3.99
N GLN A 38 -2.37 -16.76 -3.34
CA GLN A 38 -3.62 -17.29 -3.88
C GLN A 38 -4.68 -16.21 -4.09
N TRP A 39 -4.75 -15.21 -3.20
CA TRP A 39 -5.68 -14.10 -3.39
C TRP A 39 -5.33 -13.28 -4.64
N ILE A 40 -4.03 -13.07 -4.94
CA ILE A 40 -3.59 -12.39 -6.16
C ILE A 40 -4.07 -13.17 -7.39
N LEU A 41 -3.89 -14.50 -7.37
CA LEU A 41 -4.29 -15.38 -8.46
C LEU A 41 -5.82 -15.41 -8.65
N GLN A 42 -6.60 -15.34 -7.57
CA GLN A 42 -8.07 -15.25 -7.65
C GLN A 42 -8.56 -13.98 -8.35
N PHE A 43 -7.83 -12.87 -8.20
CA PHE A 43 -8.16 -11.60 -8.87
C PHE A 43 -7.47 -11.43 -10.23
N SER A 44 -6.60 -12.37 -10.62
CA SER A 44 -5.88 -12.37 -11.90
C SER A 44 -6.85 -12.70 -13.04
N GLY A 45 -7.45 -11.65 -13.62
CA GLY A 45 -8.50 -11.74 -14.64
C GLY A 45 -9.60 -10.68 -14.47
N ILE A 46 -9.76 -10.15 -13.27
CA ILE A 46 -10.65 -9.01 -12.96
C ILE A 46 -9.83 -7.72 -12.79
N ALA A 47 -8.58 -7.87 -12.34
CA ALA A 47 -7.61 -6.79 -12.22
C ALA A 47 -6.23 -7.27 -12.66
N ASP A 48 -5.40 -6.32 -13.12
CA ASP A 48 -4.03 -6.57 -13.58
C ASP A 48 -3.03 -6.86 -12.43
N ILE A 49 -3.54 -7.35 -11.28
CA ILE A 49 -2.73 -7.59 -10.08
C ILE A 49 -1.75 -8.76 -10.27
N GLY A 50 -2.07 -9.72 -11.13
CA GLY A 50 -1.14 -10.77 -11.53
C GLY A 50 0.09 -10.20 -12.24
N PHE A 51 -0.09 -9.24 -13.15
CA PHE A 51 1.01 -8.51 -13.80
C PHE A 51 1.81 -7.70 -12.79
N THR A 52 1.13 -7.07 -11.84
CA THR A 52 1.76 -6.35 -10.73
C THR A 52 2.65 -7.25 -9.88
N TRP A 53 2.20 -8.48 -9.58
CA TRP A 53 2.99 -9.45 -8.83
C TRP A 53 4.18 -9.98 -9.64
N LEU A 54 3.97 -10.40 -10.89
CA LEU A 54 5.04 -10.86 -11.76
C LEU A 54 6.12 -9.79 -11.94
N GLY A 55 5.73 -8.53 -12.12
CA GLY A 55 6.67 -7.41 -12.18
C GLY A 55 7.61 -7.36 -10.98
N TRP A 56 7.11 -7.61 -9.77
CA TRP A 56 7.94 -7.74 -8.57
C TRP A 56 8.86 -8.98 -8.62
N VAL A 57 8.31 -10.15 -8.95
CA VAL A 57 9.06 -11.42 -8.99
C VAL A 57 10.27 -11.32 -9.92
N PHE A 58 10.12 -10.71 -11.09
CA PHE A 58 11.25 -10.50 -12.00
C PHE A 58 12.19 -9.39 -11.53
N PHE A 59 11.66 -8.32 -10.93
CA PHE A 59 12.49 -7.20 -10.48
C PHE A 59 13.43 -7.59 -9.35
N LYS A 60 12.98 -8.41 -8.39
CA LYS A 60 13.84 -8.86 -7.27
C LYS A 60 15.06 -9.67 -7.74
N ASP A 61 14.98 -10.29 -8.92
CA ASP A 61 16.04 -11.13 -9.49
C ASP A 61 17.01 -10.32 -10.39
N THR A 62 16.75 -9.02 -10.60
CA THR A 62 17.69 -8.14 -11.30
C THR A 62 18.83 -7.67 -10.40
N ALA A 63 19.93 -7.20 -11.01
CA ALA A 63 21.11 -6.74 -10.28
C ALA A 63 20.76 -5.63 -9.27
N LEU A 64 21.28 -5.73 -8.04
CA LEU A 64 20.98 -4.77 -6.97
C LEU A 64 21.38 -3.35 -7.36
N PHE A 65 22.60 -3.19 -7.88
CA PHE A 65 23.10 -1.96 -8.47
C PHE A 65 22.97 -2.05 -9.98
N GLN A 66 21.94 -1.41 -10.51
CA GLN A 66 21.67 -1.33 -11.94
C GLN A 66 21.27 0.09 -12.31
N PHE A 67 21.55 0.46 -13.56
CA PHE A 67 21.04 1.67 -14.16
C PHE A 67 20.42 1.30 -15.52
N PRO A 68 19.15 1.66 -15.77
CA PRO A 68 18.24 2.44 -14.92
C PRO A 68 17.80 1.74 -13.62
N LEU A 69 17.58 2.51 -12.54
CA LEU A 69 17.26 1.97 -11.20
C LEU A 69 16.08 0.98 -11.20
N PHE A 70 15.04 1.33 -11.95
CA PHE A 70 13.77 0.59 -12.03
C PHE A 70 13.75 -0.45 -13.16
N GLN A 71 14.90 -0.74 -13.77
CA GLN A 71 14.99 -1.74 -14.83
C GLN A 71 14.59 -3.13 -14.32
N ASN A 72 13.90 -3.85 -15.18
CA ASN A 72 13.33 -5.17 -14.97
C ASN A 72 13.54 -5.99 -16.25
N SER A 73 14.81 -6.17 -16.63
CA SER A 73 15.25 -6.65 -17.95
C SER A 73 14.64 -7.99 -18.39
N ASN A 74 14.27 -8.83 -17.43
CA ASN A 74 13.73 -10.17 -17.67
C ASN A 74 12.19 -10.16 -17.76
N TYR A 75 11.55 -9.00 -17.60
CA TYR A 75 10.11 -8.81 -17.66
C TYR A 75 9.72 -8.02 -18.91
N GLY A 76 9.14 -8.68 -19.91
CA GLY A 76 8.73 -8.03 -21.16
C GLY A 76 9.89 -7.61 -22.07
N PHE A 77 9.60 -6.78 -23.07
CA PHE A 77 10.58 -6.34 -24.08
C PHE A 77 10.81 -4.81 -24.01
N ALA A 78 12.06 -4.38 -24.16
CA ALA A 78 12.48 -2.97 -24.23
C ALA A 78 11.90 -2.10 -23.10
N GLU A 79 11.07 -1.10 -23.42
CA GLU A 79 10.48 -0.14 -22.48
C GLU A 79 9.57 -0.82 -21.42
N GLY A 80 8.97 -1.97 -21.75
CA GLY A 80 8.15 -2.76 -20.82
C GLY A 80 8.96 -3.42 -19.69
N SER A 81 10.29 -3.40 -19.80
CA SER A 81 11.23 -3.92 -18.81
C SER A 81 11.51 -2.93 -17.68
N ASN A 82 10.48 -2.23 -17.18
CA ASN A 82 10.60 -1.36 -16.02
C ASN A 82 9.48 -1.67 -15.03
N ILE A 83 9.83 -1.86 -13.74
CA ILE A 83 8.88 -2.23 -12.68
C ILE A 83 7.74 -1.20 -12.50
N ILE A 84 7.92 0.05 -12.96
CA ILE A 84 6.87 1.07 -12.89
C ILE A 84 5.69 0.69 -13.81
N PHE A 85 5.94 0.06 -14.96
CA PHE A 85 4.91 -0.25 -15.94
C PHE A 85 4.11 -1.51 -15.62
N SER A 86 4.60 -2.38 -14.73
CA SER A 86 3.84 -3.55 -14.28
C SER A 86 2.72 -3.22 -13.27
N GLY A 87 2.65 -1.98 -12.78
CA GLY A 87 1.72 -1.59 -11.70
C GLY A 87 2.19 -2.01 -10.31
N SER A 88 3.40 -2.55 -10.20
CA SER A 88 4.07 -2.83 -8.92
C SER A 88 4.35 -1.55 -8.13
N ILE A 89 4.63 -1.68 -6.83
CA ILE A 89 4.91 -0.54 -5.96
C ILE A 89 6.44 -0.42 -5.84
N PRO A 90 7.10 0.42 -6.66
CA PRO A 90 8.56 0.38 -6.80
C PRO A 90 9.26 0.79 -5.51
N LEU A 91 8.63 1.63 -4.69
CA LEU A 91 9.14 2.05 -3.38
C LEU A 91 9.42 0.85 -2.46
N LEU A 92 8.42 -0.02 -2.27
CA LEU A 92 8.60 -1.24 -1.49
C LEU A 92 9.53 -2.23 -2.19
N GLY A 93 9.44 -2.31 -3.53
CA GLY A 93 10.34 -3.12 -4.34
C GLY A 93 11.81 -2.80 -4.09
N ILE A 94 12.21 -1.53 -4.10
CA ILE A 94 13.58 -1.09 -3.83
C ILE A 94 14.01 -1.42 -2.40
N ILE A 95 13.12 -1.23 -1.41
CA ILE A 95 13.42 -1.53 0.00
C ILE A 95 13.67 -3.04 0.19
N LEU A 96 12.91 -3.88 -0.50
CA LEU A 96 12.97 -5.33 -0.34
C LEU A 96 14.02 -6.01 -1.24
N LYS A 97 14.38 -5.39 -2.37
CA LYS A 97 15.35 -5.94 -3.33
C LYS A 97 16.71 -6.34 -2.72
N PRO A 98 17.34 -5.59 -1.79
CA PRO A 98 18.56 -6.02 -1.11
C PRO A 98 18.46 -7.36 -0.39
N PHE A 99 17.24 -7.79 -0.05
CA PHE A 99 16.97 -9.04 0.66
C PHE A 99 16.50 -10.15 -0.29
N SER A 100 16.56 -9.95 -1.62
CA SER A 100 16.00 -10.89 -2.59
C SER A 100 16.54 -12.32 -2.47
N ALA A 101 17.80 -12.48 -2.04
CA ALA A 101 18.44 -13.79 -1.86
C ALA A 101 17.75 -14.69 -0.81
N ILE A 102 17.04 -14.10 0.16
CA ILE A 102 16.30 -14.85 1.20
C ILE A 102 14.79 -14.78 1.01
N ILE A 103 14.31 -14.02 0.02
CA ILE A 103 12.90 -13.85 -0.28
C ILE A 103 12.46 -14.96 -1.25
N PRO A 104 11.47 -15.80 -0.86
CA PRO A 104 10.93 -16.83 -1.75
C PRO A 104 10.31 -16.26 -3.03
N SER A 105 10.20 -17.11 -4.07
CA SER A 105 9.59 -16.72 -5.35
C SER A 105 8.11 -16.36 -5.24
N ASP A 106 7.40 -16.95 -4.29
CA ASP A 106 6.00 -16.74 -3.95
C ASP A 106 5.77 -15.60 -2.95
N PHE A 107 6.77 -14.74 -2.73
CA PHE A 107 6.62 -13.61 -1.83
C PHE A 107 5.78 -12.47 -2.44
N GLN A 108 4.93 -11.85 -1.62
CA GLN A 108 4.20 -10.63 -1.92
C GLN A 108 4.20 -9.67 -0.72
N TYR A 109 4.25 -8.36 -0.99
CA TYR A 109 4.16 -7.30 0.03
C TYR A 109 2.89 -6.45 -0.11
N PHE A 110 2.02 -6.78 -1.06
CA PHE A 110 0.86 -5.98 -1.45
C PHE A 110 -0.19 -5.92 -0.36
N GLY A 111 -0.43 -7.01 0.39
CA GLY A 111 -1.34 -6.97 1.53
C GLY A 111 -0.89 -5.97 2.61
N LEU A 112 0.41 -5.95 2.90
CA LEU A 112 0.98 -4.97 3.83
C LEU A 112 0.84 -3.54 3.31
N TRP A 113 1.03 -3.33 2.00
CA TRP A 113 0.81 -2.02 1.37
C TRP A 113 -0.64 -1.55 1.45
N ILE A 114 -1.60 -2.45 1.23
CA ILE A 114 -3.02 -2.14 1.37
C ILE A 114 -3.31 -1.74 2.82
N TYR A 115 -2.85 -2.52 3.80
CA TYR A 115 -3.01 -2.21 5.22
C TYR A 115 -2.41 -0.85 5.60
N LEU A 116 -1.18 -0.58 5.16
CA LEU A 116 -0.52 0.70 5.37
C LEU A 116 -1.31 1.85 4.73
N SER A 117 -1.86 1.64 3.54
CA SER A 117 -2.68 2.64 2.85
C SER A 117 -3.96 2.96 3.62
N PHE A 118 -4.61 1.98 4.26
CA PHE A 118 -5.76 2.22 5.14
C PHE A 118 -5.39 3.09 6.36
N ILE A 119 -4.25 2.78 7.01
CA ILE A 119 -3.76 3.58 8.15
C ILE A 119 -3.43 5.01 7.70
N MET A 120 -2.70 5.16 6.60
CA MET A 120 -2.27 6.47 6.11
C MET A 120 -3.46 7.30 5.62
N GLN A 121 -4.44 6.68 4.96
CA GLN A 121 -5.69 7.32 4.57
C GLN A 121 -6.39 7.88 5.80
N SER A 122 -6.58 7.07 6.85
CA SER A 122 -7.18 7.53 8.10
C SER A 122 -6.39 8.64 8.78
N TYR A 123 -5.06 8.51 8.80
CA TYR A 123 -4.17 9.49 9.44
C TYR A 123 -4.25 10.86 8.78
N PHE A 124 -4.04 10.93 7.47
CA PHE A 124 -4.04 12.22 6.76
C PHE A 124 -5.45 12.82 6.68
N SER A 125 -6.50 12.01 6.53
CA SER A 125 -7.88 12.50 6.65
C SER A 125 -8.12 13.18 8.00
N LYS A 126 -7.74 12.55 9.12
CA LYS A 126 -7.88 13.15 10.45
C LYS A 126 -7.10 14.46 10.56
N LYS A 127 -5.87 14.51 10.03
CA LYS A 127 -5.02 15.71 10.07
C LYS A 127 -5.65 16.89 9.33
N ILE A 128 -6.17 16.66 8.14
CA ILE A 128 -6.89 17.65 7.35
C ILE A 128 -8.17 18.08 8.09
N LEU A 129 -9.00 17.13 8.52
CA LEU A 129 -10.27 17.46 9.19
C LEU A 129 -10.05 18.24 10.50
N GLY A 130 -8.99 17.91 11.23
CA GLY A 130 -8.59 18.61 12.45
C GLY A 130 -8.09 20.04 12.24
N SER A 131 -7.73 20.44 11.02
CA SER A 131 -7.45 21.86 10.72
C SER A 131 -8.71 22.69 10.48
N PHE A 132 -9.86 22.04 10.23
CA PHE A 132 -11.14 22.72 9.99
C PHE A 132 -12.09 22.69 11.19
N SER A 133 -11.97 21.70 12.08
CA SER A 133 -12.85 21.56 13.25
C SER A 133 -12.12 21.08 14.49
N THR A 134 -12.48 21.65 15.64
CA THR A 134 -12.03 21.22 16.97
C THR A 134 -12.93 20.14 17.58
N ASP A 135 -14.10 19.87 16.98
CA ASP A 135 -15.01 18.81 17.44
C ASP A 135 -14.43 17.43 17.11
N LYS A 136 -13.97 16.74 18.16
CA LYS A 136 -13.32 15.43 18.05
C LYS A 136 -14.26 14.35 17.52
N ILE A 137 -15.56 14.40 17.85
CA ILE A 137 -16.53 13.41 17.40
C ILE A 137 -16.79 13.60 15.91
N LEU A 138 -16.97 14.85 15.48
CA LEU A 138 -17.13 15.17 14.06
C LEU A 138 -15.91 14.73 13.23
N VAL A 139 -14.70 15.10 13.67
CA VAL A 139 -13.45 14.70 13.00
C VAL A 139 -13.33 13.18 12.93
N PHE A 140 -13.66 12.47 14.00
CA PHE A 140 -13.64 11.01 14.05
C PHE A 140 -14.61 10.39 13.02
N LEU A 141 -15.88 10.81 13.01
CA LEU A 141 -16.89 10.31 12.08
C LEU A 141 -16.52 10.60 10.62
N MET A 142 -16.05 11.81 10.33
CA MET A 142 -15.61 12.20 8.99
C MET A 142 -14.37 11.39 8.54
N THR A 143 -13.45 11.10 9.47
CA THR A 143 -12.29 10.24 9.17
C THR A 143 -12.74 8.84 8.74
N ILE A 144 -13.75 8.27 9.39
CA ILE A 144 -14.35 6.98 8.98
C ILE A 144 -14.92 7.09 7.56
N LEU A 145 -15.64 8.17 7.24
CA LEU A 145 -16.21 8.38 5.91
C LEU A 145 -15.14 8.43 4.81
N PHE A 146 -13.98 9.02 5.06
CA PHE A 146 -12.86 9.01 4.11
C PHE A 146 -12.32 7.60 3.83
N VAL A 147 -12.19 6.78 4.88
CA VAL A 147 -11.67 5.40 4.78
C VAL A 147 -12.69 4.47 4.12
N VAL A 148 -13.99 4.70 4.34
CA VAL A 148 -15.09 3.92 3.75
C VAL A 148 -15.57 4.54 2.43
N SER A 149 -14.91 5.59 1.93
CA SER A 149 -15.36 6.29 0.73
C SER A 149 -15.40 5.35 -0.48
N PRO A 150 -16.47 5.39 -1.30
CA PRO A 150 -16.59 4.49 -2.46
C PRO A 150 -15.41 4.59 -3.43
N ILE A 151 -14.83 5.79 -3.59
CA ILE A 151 -13.68 6.04 -4.47
C ILE A 151 -12.42 5.31 -3.96
N PHE A 152 -12.20 5.31 -2.65
CA PHE A 152 -11.10 4.56 -2.05
C PHE A 152 -11.34 3.05 -2.14
N LEU A 153 -12.52 2.60 -1.73
CA LEU A 153 -12.88 1.18 -1.71
C LEU A 153 -12.97 0.54 -3.10
N HIS A 154 -13.34 1.30 -4.12
CA HIS A 154 -13.34 0.81 -5.50
C HIS A 154 -11.93 0.32 -5.92
N ARG A 155 -10.86 0.96 -5.44
CA ARG A 155 -9.48 0.54 -5.72
C ARG A 155 -9.03 -0.67 -4.91
N VAL A 156 -9.75 -0.99 -3.84
CA VAL A 156 -9.56 -2.19 -3.01
C VAL A 156 -10.25 -3.39 -3.68
N TYR A 157 -11.51 -3.24 -4.07
CA TYR A 157 -12.33 -4.34 -4.62
C TYR A 157 -12.05 -4.64 -6.09
N ILE A 158 -11.60 -3.66 -6.86
CA ILE A 158 -11.03 -3.85 -8.21
C ILE A 158 -9.55 -3.50 -8.09
N PRO A 159 -8.69 -4.47 -7.69
CA PRO A 159 -7.38 -4.16 -7.13
C PRO A 159 -6.48 -3.42 -8.10
N HIS A 160 -6.27 -2.14 -7.87
CA HIS A 160 -5.21 -1.34 -8.50
C HIS A 160 -4.31 -0.83 -7.38
N ILE A 161 -3.46 -1.72 -6.88
CA ILE A 161 -2.80 -1.52 -5.59
C ILE A 161 -1.86 -0.31 -5.54
N GLY A 162 -1.26 0.09 -6.67
CA GLY A 162 -0.52 1.33 -6.77
C GLY A 162 -1.40 2.57 -6.53
N LEU A 163 -2.65 2.54 -6.99
CA LEU A 163 -3.63 3.62 -6.85
C LEU A 163 -4.31 3.66 -5.47
N LEU A 164 -4.05 2.69 -4.59
CA LEU A 164 -4.50 2.73 -3.20
C LEU A 164 -3.75 3.76 -2.35
N ALA A 165 -2.66 4.32 -2.87
CA ALA A 165 -1.91 5.39 -2.23
C ALA A 165 -2.59 6.77 -2.32
N GLN A 166 -3.92 6.83 -2.25
CA GLN A 166 -4.68 8.09 -2.25
C GLN A 166 -4.30 8.99 -1.06
N TRP A 167 -3.79 8.38 0.02
CA TRP A 167 -3.23 9.08 1.15
C TRP A 167 -2.04 9.99 0.79
N ILE A 168 -1.34 9.75 -0.32
CA ILE A 168 -0.30 10.67 -0.82
C ILE A 168 -0.93 11.99 -1.27
N LEU A 169 -2.11 11.95 -1.90
CA LEU A 169 -2.86 13.16 -2.26
C LEU A 169 -3.32 13.91 -1.00
N LEU A 170 -3.83 13.17 0.00
CA LEU A 170 -4.20 13.77 1.28
C LEU A 170 -2.99 14.37 1.99
N PHE A 171 -1.85 13.70 1.96
CA PHE A 171 -0.60 14.22 2.51
C PHE A 171 -0.21 15.54 1.81
N ALA A 172 -0.29 15.59 0.48
CA ALA A 172 0.01 16.80 -0.27
C ALA A 172 -0.96 17.95 0.02
N ILE A 173 -2.25 17.65 0.26
CA ILE A 173 -3.25 18.65 0.66
C ILE A 173 -3.02 19.17 2.09
N TYR A 174 -2.50 18.31 2.97
CA TYR A 174 -2.24 18.67 4.36
C TYR A 174 -1.00 19.55 4.55
N LEU A 175 0.01 19.39 3.69
CA LEU A 175 1.27 20.13 3.74
C LEU A 175 1.07 21.63 3.42
#